data_AF-A0AB34YK34-F1
#
_entry.id   AF-A0AB34YK34-F1
#
_cell.length_a   1.000
_cell.length_b   1.000
_cell.length_c   1.000
_cell.angle_alpha   90.00
_cell.angle_beta   90.00
_cell.angle_gamma   90.00
#
_symmetry.space_group_name_H-M   'P 1'
#
loop_
_entity.id
_entity.type
_entity.pdbx_description
1 polymer ?
#
loop_
_entity_poly.entity_id
_entity_poly.type
_entity_poly.pdbx_seq_one_letter_code
_entity_poly.pdbx_strand_id
1 'polypeptide(L)'
;MPLFHEASRIYSQIEVDFMRRCYALASIVLEETNHAYSGRDLASTILLLYDSGLRDYNYIVELSALLSRKKFAGRHPQSSDAASSNASPIPVVDNT
;
A
#
# COMPACT_ATOMS: atom_id res chain seq x y z
N MET A 1 -23.44 20.58 4.34
CA MET A 1 -23.77 19.67 3.23
C MET A 1 -22.64 19.72 2.21
N PRO A 2 -21.60 18.86 2.27
CA PRO A 2 -20.63 18.78 1.18
C PRO A 2 -21.21 17.84 0.12
N LEU A 3 -21.80 18.42 -0.94
CA LEU A 3 -22.41 17.68 -2.06
C LEU A 3 -21.39 16.98 -2.98
N PHE A 4 -20.09 17.10 -2.68
CA PHE A 4 -19.01 16.54 -3.48
C PHE A 4 -18.18 15.63 -2.58
N HIS A 5 -18.66 14.40 -2.44
CA HIS A 5 -17.92 13.33 -1.80
C HIS A 5 -16.74 12.97 -2.70
N GLU A 6 -15.56 12.74 -2.12
CA GLU A 6 -14.28 12.43 -2.78
C GLU A 6 -14.40 11.27 -3.80
N ALA A 7 -15.31 10.32 -3.56
CA ALA A 7 -15.63 9.22 -4.47
C ALA A 7 -16.40 9.61 -5.76
N SER A 8 -16.91 10.83 -5.87
CA SER A 8 -17.58 11.36 -7.06
C SER A 8 -16.63 12.09 -8.01
N ARG A 9 -15.32 12.01 -7.78
CA ARG A 9 -14.32 12.63 -8.64
C ARG A 9 -14.31 11.92 -10.00
N ILE A 10 -14.81 12.60 -11.02
CA ILE A 10 -14.79 12.12 -12.40
C ILE A 10 -13.45 12.51 -13.00
N TYR A 11 -12.57 11.53 -13.18
CA TYR A 11 -11.30 11.73 -13.87
C TYR A 11 -11.55 11.86 -15.38
N SER A 12 -10.87 12.81 -16.01
CA SER A 12 -10.83 12.88 -17.47
C SER A 12 -9.98 11.75 -18.04
N GLN A 13 -10.21 11.40 -19.31
CA GLN A 13 -9.47 10.32 -19.98
C GLN A 13 -7.94 10.52 -19.90
N ILE A 14 -7.48 11.77 -20.01
CA ILE A 14 -6.06 12.15 -19.94
C ILE A 14 -5.47 11.79 -18.57
N GLU A 15 -6.22 12.03 -17.50
CA GLU A 15 -5.78 11.73 -16.13
C GLU A 15 -5.76 10.21 -15.88
N VAL A 16 -6.74 9.49 -16.42
CA VAL A 16 -6.77 8.03 -16.34
C VAL A 16 -5.58 7.42 -17.09
N ASP A 17 -5.28 7.93 -18.29
CA ASP A 17 -4.14 7.46 -19.09
C ASP A 17 -2.81 7.79 -18.40
N PHE A 18 -2.70 8.97 -17.78
CA PHE A 18 -1.57 9.36 -16.93
C PHE A 18 -1.36 8.35 -15.79
N MET A 19 -2.41 8.11 -14.99
CA MET A 19 -2.34 7.20 -13.83
C MET A 19 -2.05 5.77 -14.25
N ARG A 20 -2.63 5.29 -15.37
CA ARG A 20 -2.36 3.97 -15.93
C ARG A 20 -0.91 3.82 -16.36
N ARG A 21 -0.32 4.86 -16.96
CA ARG A 21 1.10 4.86 -17.35
C ARG A 21 2.02 4.87 -16.13
N CYS A 22 1.71 5.66 -15.10
CA CYS A 22 2.43 5.62 -13.83
C CYS A 22 2.37 4.23 -13.19
N TYR A 23 1.20 3.58 -13.22
CA TYR A 23 1.04 2.23 -12.68
C TYR A 23 1.94 1.23 -13.41
N ALA A 24 1.92 1.24 -14.75
CA ALA A 24 2.73 0.34 -15.56
C ALA A 24 4.24 0.54 -15.34
N LEU A 25 4.70 1.78 -15.22
CA LEU A 25 6.11 2.06 -14.94
C LEU A 25 6.50 1.63 -13.52
N ALA A 26 5.66 1.93 -12.52
CA ALA A 26 5.94 1.55 -11.14
C ALA A 26 5.93 0.03 -10.94
N SER A 27 5.04 -0.70 -11.63
CA SER A 27 5.05 -2.17 -11.60
C SER A 27 6.33 -2.74 -12.19
N ILE A 28 6.82 -2.18 -13.32
CA ILE A 28 8.09 -2.60 -13.93
C ILE A 28 9.24 -2.39 -12.93
N VAL A 29 9.33 -1.20 -12.31
CA VAL A 29 10.39 -0.91 -11.31
C VAL A 29 10.33 -1.86 -10.12
N LEU A 30 9.14 -2.23 -9.65
CA LEU A 30 8.97 -3.18 -8.55
C LEU A 30 9.34 -4.62 -8.95
N GLU A 31 9.04 -5.01 -10.18
CA GLU A 31 9.40 -6.32 -10.74
C GLU A 31 10.91 -6.44 -10.97
N GLU A 32 11.56 -5.40 -11.51
CA GLU A 32 13.01 -5.35 -11.67
C GLU A 32 13.74 -5.46 -10.33
N THR A 33 13.18 -4.85 -9.28
CA THR A 33 13.73 -4.92 -7.92
C THR A 33 13.36 -6.19 -7.16
N ASN A 34 12.62 -7.13 -7.78
CA ASN A 34 12.14 -8.38 -7.17
C ASN A 34 11.38 -8.17 -5.84
N HIS A 35 10.73 -7.03 -5.67
CA HIS A 35 9.97 -6.74 -4.47
C HIS A 35 8.52 -7.16 -4.63
N ALA A 36 8.02 -7.98 -3.70
CA ALA A 36 6.61 -8.31 -3.64
C ALA A 36 5.78 -7.05 -3.33
N TYR A 37 4.71 -6.84 -4.10
CA TYR A 37 3.80 -5.72 -3.94
C TYR A 37 2.36 -6.18 -4.17
N SER A 38 1.40 -5.42 -3.64
CA SER A 38 -0.01 -5.59 -3.98
C SER A 38 -0.41 -4.55 -5.01
N GLY A 39 -0.93 -4.97 -6.15
CA GLY A 39 -1.41 -4.06 -7.20
C GLY A 39 -2.49 -3.10 -6.69
N ARG A 40 -3.34 -3.55 -5.75
CA ARG A 40 -4.36 -2.70 -5.12
C ARG A 40 -3.72 -1.53 -4.36
N ASP A 41 -2.69 -1.80 -3.57
CA ASP A 41 -2.02 -0.77 -2.78
C ASP A 41 -1.22 0.20 -3.64
N LEU A 42 -0.62 -0.31 -4.71
CA LEU A 42 0.07 0.51 -5.69
C LEU A 42 -0.89 1.49 -6.36
N ALA A 43 -2.03 1.00 -6.86
CA ALA A 43 -3.06 1.82 -7.46
C ALA A 43 -3.61 2.87 -6.48
N SER A 44 -3.95 2.48 -5.24
CA SER A 44 -4.43 3.42 -4.23
C SER A 44 -3.40 4.48 -3.87
N THR A 45 -2.12 4.14 -3.86
CA THR A 45 -1.04 5.10 -3.58
C THR A 45 -0.84 6.07 -4.73
N ILE A 46 -0.96 5.61 -5.99
CA ILE A 46 -0.90 6.49 -7.17
C ILE A 46 -2.07 7.48 -7.17
N LEU A 47 -3.30 7.02 -6.88
CA LEU A 47 -4.45 7.92 -6.75
C LEU A 47 -4.23 8.97 -5.66
N LEU A 48 -3.75 8.55 -4.49
CA LEU A 48 -3.47 9.47 -3.38
C LEU A 48 -2.43 10.55 -3.76
N LEU A 49 -1.34 10.15 -4.43
CA LEU A 49 -0.30 11.07 -4.88
C LEU A 49 -0.85 12.03 -5.95
N TYR A 50 -1.63 11.51 -6.89
CA TYR A 50 -2.27 12.33 -7.92
C TYR A 50 -3.24 13.36 -7.32
N ASP A 51 -4.08 12.92 -6.38
CA ASP A 51 -5.06 13.77 -5.70
C ASP A 51 -4.40 14.84 -4.81
N SER A 52 -3.20 14.57 -4.28
CA SER A 52 -2.38 15.55 -3.56
C SER A 52 -1.84 16.69 -4.43
N GLY A 53 -2.05 16.62 -5.75
CA GLY A 53 -1.64 17.64 -6.72
C GLY A 53 -0.30 17.38 -7.37
N LEU A 54 0.30 16.21 -7.13
CA LEU A 54 1.54 15.83 -7.79
C LEU A 54 1.25 15.46 -9.25
N ARG A 55 2.01 16.03 -10.19
CA ARG A 55 1.82 15.84 -11.65
C ARG A 55 3.07 15.39 -12.38
N ASP A 56 4.18 15.19 -11.67
CA ASP A 56 5.41 14.66 -12.25
C ASP A 56 5.32 13.13 -12.33
N TYR A 57 5.44 12.60 -13.54
CA TYR A 57 5.42 11.17 -13.82
C TYR A 57 6.49 10.41 -13.04
N ASN A 58 7.74 10.84 -13.12
CA ASN A 58 8.87 10.10 -12.55
C ASN A 58 8.75 10.07 -11.03
N TYR A 59 8.38 11.21 -10.45
CA TYR A 59 8.26 11.34 -9.01
C TYR A 59 7.10 10.50 -8.46
N ILE A 60 5.94 10.45 -9.14
CA ILE A 60 4.83 9.57 -8.76
C ILE A 60 5.23 8.10 -8.84
N VAL A 61 5.92 7.70 -9.90
CA VAL A 61 6.36 6.32 -10.10
C VAL A 61 7.30 5.89 -8.97
N GLU A 62 8.34 6.67 -8.68
CA GLU A 62 9.29 6.34 -7.61
C GLU A 62 8.64 6.32 -6.23
N LEU A 63 7.86 7.36 -5.88
CA LEU A 63 7.19 7.43 -4.58
C LEU A 63 6.16 6.31 -4.40
N SER A 64 5.38 6.02 -5.44
CA SER A 64 4.37 4.95 -5.37
C SER A 64 5.02 3.58 -5.19
N ALA A 65 6.15 3.31 -5.86
CA ALA A 65 6.91 2.08 -5.67
C ALA A 65 7.47 1.98 -4.23
N LEU A 66 8.08 3.05 -3.72
CA LEU A 66 8.64 3.10 -2.37
C LEU A 66 7.58 2.90 -1.28
N LEU A 67 6.45 3.60 -1.40
CA LEU A 67 5.36 3.52 -0.43
C LEU A 67 4.65 2.16 -0.49
N SER A 68 4.48 1.58 -1.68
CA SER A 68 3.89 0.25 -1.84
C SER A 68 4.76 -0.83 -1.22
N ARG A 69 6.08 -0.76 -1.46
CA ARG A 69 7.06 -1.63 -0.80
C ARG A 69 6.99 -1.51 0.73
N LYS A 70 6.97 -0.28 1.25
CA LYS A 70 6.89 -0.03 2.70
C LYS A 70 5.61 -0.59 3.30
N LYS A 71 4.46 -0.36 2.64
CA LYS A 71 3.16 -0.88 3.07
C LYS A 71 3.10 -2.40 3.05
N PHE A 72 3.70 -3.03 2.03
CA PHE A 72 3.77 -4.48 1.90
C PHE A 72 4.64 -5.09 3.01
N ALA A 73 5.84 -4.53 3.24
CA ALA A 73 6.75 -4.97 4.29
C ALA A 73 6.15 -4.80 5.71
N GLY A 74 5.36 -3.74 5.94
CA GLY A 74 4.69 -3.54 7.24
C GLY A 74 3.55 -4.54 7.50
N ARG A 75 2.93 -5.09 6.46
CA ARG A 75 1.86 -6.10 6.57
C ARG A 75 2.36 -7.53 6.58
N HIS A 76 3.48 -7.78 5.90
CA HIS A 76 4.21 -9.03 5.95
C HIS A 76 5.56 -8.75 6.61
N PRO A 77 5.60 -8.44 7.93
CA PRO A 77 6.86 -8.53 8.63
C PRO A 77 7.32 -9.96 8.41
N GLN A 78 8.51 -10.12 7.81
CA GLN A 78 9.15 -11.42 7.69
C GLN A 78 9.04 -12.09 9.07
N SER A 79 8.24 -13.15 9.14
CA SER A 79 8.01 -13.91 10.35
C SER A 79 9.29 -14.71 10.64
N SER A 80 10.32 -14.01 11.12
CA SER A 80 11.35 -14.61 11.92
C SER A 80 11.26 -13.88 13.26
N ASP A 81 10.92 -14.63 14.31
CA ASP A 81 11.10 -14.26 15.72
C ASP A 81 9.91 -13.62 16.47
N ALA A 82 8.66 -13.92 16.10
CA ALA A 82 7.49 -13.62 16.95
C ALA A 82 6.76 -14.88 17.47
N ALA A 83 7.49 -15.99 17.64
CA ALA A 83 7.04 -17.12 18.46
C ALA A 83 7.73 -17.02 19.83
N SER A 84 6.93 -17.04 20.92
CA SER A 84 7.30 -16.90 22.34
C SER A 84 7.21 -15.45 22.84
N SER A 85 6.17 -15.03 23.55
CA SER A 85 6.00 -15.43 24.96
C SER A 85 4.58 -15.16 25.45
N ASN A 86 3.82 -16.21 25.79
CA ASN A 86 2.79 -16.12 26.82
C ASN A 86 2.94 -17.32 27.77
N ALA A 87 3.87 -17.19 28.71
CA ALA A 87 3.93 -18.06 29.88
C ALA A 87 2.68 -17.82 30.75
N SER A 88 1.79 -18.83 30.74
CA SER A 88 0.88 -19.32 31.80
C SER A 88 -0.17 -18.39 32.45
N PRO A 89 -1.44 -18.84 32.48
CA PRO A 89 -2.30 -18.69 33.65
C PRO A 89 -2.36 -20.03 34.42
N ILE A 90 -1.99 -19.99 35.69
CA ILE A 90 -2.24 -21.05 36.68
C ILE A 90 -3.75 -21.13 36.93
N PRO A 91 -4.37 -22.33 36.98
CA PRO A 91 -5.54 -22.53 37.82
C PRO A 91 -5.21 -23.54 38.93
N VAL A 92 -5.38 -23.04 40.15
CA VAL A 92 -5.45 -23.78 41.41
C VAL A 92 -6.50 -24.90 41.27
N VAL A 93 -6.14 -26.14 41.60
CA VAL A 93 -7.10 -27.22 41.83
C VAL A 93 -7.00 -27.60 43.30
N ASP A 94 -8.01 -27.18 44.06
CA ASP A 94 -8.22 -27.51 45.47
C ASP A 94 -9.32 -28.57 45.60
N ASN A 95 -9.18 -29.37 46.66
CA ASN A 95 -10.07 -30.38 47.23
C ASN A 95 -10.26 -31.76 46.57
N THR A 96 -9.63 -32.77 47.18
CA THR A 96 -10.31 -34.01 47.61
C THR A 96 -10.13 -34.17 49.11
#